data_AF-A0A2I0JVV2-F1
#
_entry.id   AF-A0A2I0JVV2-F1
#
_cell.length_a   1.000
_cell.length_b   1.000
_cell.length_c   1.000
_cell.angle_alpha   90.00
_cell.angle_beta   90.00
_cell.angle_gamma   90.00
#
_symmetry.space_group_name_H-M   'P 1'
#
loop_
_entity.id
_entity.type
_entity.pdbx_description
1 polymer ?
#
loop_
_entity_poly.entity_id
_entity_poly.type
_entity_poly.pdbx_seq_one_letter_code
_entity_poly.pdbx_strand_id
1 'polypeptide(L)'
;MDYEGFVSSDEEFSGGEVEASLEAQPRSMDRGLKDRLLHKFGSHISSLKLEFSKKKKKGKLPKEARQTLLEWWNVHYKWPYPTEADKKILADSTGLDQKQINNWFINQRKRHWKPSESMQFGLMNNQPGQFYSDD
;
A
#
# COMPACT_ATOMS: atom_id res chain seq x y z
N MET A 1 -21.74 -2.35 60.19
CA MET A 1 -21.99 -3.80 60.25
C MET A 1 -20.69 -4.51 59.89
N ASP A 2 -19.75 -4.54 60.84
CA ASP A 2 -19.33 -5.74 61.60
C ASP A 2 -19.20 -7.06 60.80
N TYR A 3 -17.98 -7.59 60.60
CA TYR A 3 -17.27 -8.61 61.44
C TYR A 3 -18.05 -9.94 61.48
N GLU A 4 -17.56 -11.08 60.97
CA GLU A 4 -16.46 -11.99 61.39
C GLU A 4 -16.46 -13.09 60.28
N GLY A 5 -15.37 -13.72 59.85
CA GLY A 5 -14.38 -14.43 60.66
C GLY A 5 -14.75 -15.91 60.80
N PHE A 6 -13.73 -16.80 60.79
CA PHE A 6 -13.77 -18.26 61.06
C PHE A 6 -13.91 -19.17 59.81
N VAL A 7 -13.11 -20.21 59.52
CA VAL A 7 -12.25 -21.17 60.28
C VAL A 7 -11.45 -21.97 59.22
N SER A 8 -10.12 -21.99 59.17
CA SER A 8 -9.11 -22.83 59.87
C SER A 8 -9.28 -24.36 59.74
N SER A 9 -8.29 -25.07 59.14
CA SER A 9 -7.49 -26.13 59.80
C SER A 9 -6.81 -27.08 58.80
N ASP A 10 -5.51 -27.27 59.03
CA ASP A 10 -4.57 -28.31 58.58
C ASP A 10 -5.13 -29.74 58.51
N GLU A 11 -4.59 -30.56 57.60
CA GLU A 11 -3.84 -31.81 57.91
C GLU A 11 -3.00 -32.29 56.71
N GLU A 12 -1.79 -32.77 57.01
CA GLU A 12 -0.73 -33.25 56.11
C GLU A 12 -0.88 -34.73 55.66
N PHE A 13 -0.09 -35.06 54.62
CA PHE A 13 0.67 -36.31 54.42
C PHE A 13 0.07 -37.46 53.57
N SER A 14 0.71 -37.68 52.41
CA SER A 14 1.15 -38.98 51.83
C SER A 14 1.41 -38.73 50.33
N GLY A 15 2.53 -39.04 49.68
CA GLY A 15 3.64 -39.94 49.95
C GLY A 15 4.18 -40.33 48.56
N GLY A 16 5.50 -40.43 48.40
CA GLY A 16 6.10 -41.09 47.24
C GLY A 16 6.81 -40.16 46.25
N GLU A 17 8.06 -39.89 46.55
CA GLU A 17 9.14 -39.72 45.59
C GLU A 17 9.20 -40.89 44.57
N VAL A 18 9.15 -40.58 43.27
CA VAL A 18 9.85 -41.35 42.22
C VAL A 18 10.37 -40.39 41.16
N GLU A 19 11.66 -40.52 40.94
CA GLU A 19 12.53 -39.76 40.06
C GLU A 19 12.17 -39.80 38.57
N ALA A 20 12.65 -38.74 37.91
CA ALA A 20 13.30 -38.72 36.60
C ALA A 20 12.45 -38.85 35.32
N SER A 21 12.47 -37.70 34.63
CA SER A 21 13.04 -37.55 33.28
C SER A 21 12.08 -37.58 32.08
N LEU A 22 12.29 -36.53 31.28
CA LEU A 22 12.02 -36.38 29.85
C LEU A 22 10.60 -35.99 29.45
N GLU A 23 10.26 -34.69 29.56
CA GLU A 23 9.66 -34.02 28.39
C GLU A 23 9.74 -32.48 28.44
N ALA A 24 10.95 -31.93 28.24
CA ALA A 24 11.07 -30.50 27.98
C ALA A 24 12.31 -30.20 27.14
N GLN A 25 12.40 -30.63 25.88
CA GLN A 25 13.23 -29.96 24.86
C GLN A 25 12.87 -30.38 23.43
N PRO A 26 12.13 -29.54 22.67
CA PRO A 26 12.55 -29.28 21.28
C PRO A 26 12.59 -27.79 20.94
N ARG A 27 12.71 -26.89 21.93
CA ARG A 27 12.72 -25.43 21.71
C ARG A 27 14.14 -24.83 21.65
N SER A 28 15.22 -25.60 21.86
CA SER A 28 16.60 -25.08 21.90
C SER A 28 17.39 -25.31 20.60
N MET A 29 17.26 -26.48 19.97
CA MET A 29 17.98 -26.80 18.71
C MET A 29 17.58 -25.88 17.56
N ASP A 30 16.30 -25.52 17.46
CA ASP A 30 15.79 -24.61 16.42
C ASP A 30 16.39 -23.20 16.54
N ARG A 31 16.62 -22.72 17.77
CA ARG A 31 17.28 -21.43 18.02
C ARG A 31 18.73 -21.42 17.55
N GLY A 32 19.49 -22.47 17.85
CA GLY A 32 20.88 -22.59 17.39
C GLY A 32 21.03 -22.71 15.88
N LEU A 33 20.10 -23.43 15.22
CA LEU A 33 20.05 -23.52 13.75
C LEU A 33 19.71 -22.18 13.12
N LYS A 34 18.72 -21.47 13.68
CA LYS A 34 18.34 -20.12 13.25
C LYS A 34 19.50 -19.13 13.39
N ASP A 35 20.22 -19.17 14.51
CA ASP A 35 21.36 -18.27 14.74
C ASP A 35 22.51 -18.54 13.77
N ARG A 36 22.83 -19.82 13.53
CA ARG A 36 23.85 -20.20 12.53
C ARG A 36 23.45 -19.78 11.12
N LEU A 37 22.17 -19.94 10.77
CA LEU A 37 21.66 -19.56 9.45
C LEU A 37 21.65 -18.03 9.27
N LEU A 38 21.23 -17.30 10.31
CA LEU A 38 21.23 -15.84 10.30
C LEU A 38 22.65 -15.26 10.32
N HIS A 39 23.60 -15.90 10.99
CA HIS A 39 25.00 -15.48 10.95
C HIS A 39 25.62 -15.72 9.57
N LYS A 40 25.35 -16.88 8.96
CA LYS A 40 25.92 -17.24 7.64
C LYS A 40 25.33 -16.44 6.48
N PHE A 41 24.03 -16.14 6.52
CA PHE A 41 23.32 -15.53 5.39
C PHE A 41 22.68 -14.18 5.71
N GLY A 42 22.60 -13.77 6.98
CA GLY A 42 21.86 -12.57 7.39
C GLY A 42 22.38 -11.28 6.78
N SER A 43 23.70 -11.12 6.63
CA SER A 43 24.28 -9.95 5.95
C SER A 43 23.87 -9.91 4.47
N HIS A 44 23.98 -11.05 3.77
CA HIS A 44 23.60 -11.15 2.36
C HIS A 44 22.09 -10.96 2.15
N ILE A 45 21.26 -11.58 2.98
CA ILE A 45 19.80 -11.42 2.96
C ILE A 45 19.41 -9.96 3.26
N SER A 46 20.09 -9.30 4.20
CA SER A 46 19.84 -7.89 4.54
C SER A 46 20.25 -6.95 3.40
N SER A 47 21.39 -7.22 2.75
CA SER A 47 21.84 -6.48 1.57
C SER A 47 20.87 -6.64 0.40
N LEU A 48 20.48 -7.87 0.07
CA LEU A 48 19.47 -8.14 -0.96
C LEU A 48 18.14 -7.45 -0.62
N LYS A 49 17.69 -7.54 0.64
CA LYS A 49 16.47 -6.87 1.09
C LYS A 49 16.58 -5.35 0.96
N LEU A 50 17.74 -4.75 1.23
CA LEU A 50 17.97 -3.32 1.05
C LEU A 50 17.89 -2.93 -0.43
N GLU A 51 18.56 -3.66 -1.32
CA GLU A 51 18.52 -3.45 -2.77
C GLU A 51 17.10 -3.55 -3.34
N PHE A 52 16.32 -4.56 -2.92
CA PHE A 52 14.92 -4.73 -3.36
C PHE A 52 13.94 -3.79 -2.65
N SER A 53 14.28 -3.28 -1.46
CA SER A 53 13.44 -2.33 -0.70
C SER A 53 13.68 -0.88 -1.11
N LYS A 54 14.60 -0.58 -2.05
CA LYS A 54 14.71 0.73 -2.73
C LYS A 54 13.50 1.09 -3.58
N LYS A 55 12.31 0.50 -3.33
CA LYS A 55 11.03 0.99 -3.84
C LYS A 55 10.94 2.47 -3.48
N LYS A 56 11.01 3.34 -4.50
CA LYS A 56 10.97 4.80 -4.37
C LYS A 56 9.89 5.15 -3.34
N LYS A 57 10.27 5.88 -2.28
CA LYS A 57 9.36 6.28 -1.20
C LYS A 57 8.08 6.83 -1.84
N LYS A 58 6.92 6.37 -1.36
CA LYS A 58 5.57 6.74 -1.83
C LYS A 58 5.27 8.20 -1.42
N GLY A 59 6.03 9.13 -2.00
CA GLY A 59 5.91 10.56 -1.81
C GLY A 59 5.37 11.24 -3.06
N LYS A 60 5.32 12.58 -3.03
CA LYS A 60 4.99 13.39 -4.21
C LYS A 60 5.97 13.05 -5.35
N LEU A 61 5.49 13.11 -6.60
CA LEU A 61 6.35 12.91 -7.76
C LEU A 61 7.52 13.91 -7.77
N PRO A 62 8.72 13.52 -8.23
CA PRO A 62 9.86 14.42 -8.41
C PRO A 62 9.46 15.70 -9.16
N LYS A 63 10.05 16.84 -8.81
CA LYS A 63 9.69 18.14 -9.42
C LYS A 63 9.90 18.12 -10.94
N GLU A 64 11.02 17.58 -11.39
CA GLU A 64 11.36 17.44 -12.81
C GLU A 64 10.33 16.58 -13.56
N ALA A 65 10.02 15.40 -13.02
CA ALA A 65 8.98 14.53 -13.60
C ALA A 65 7.62 15.25 -13.71
N ARG A 66 7.22 16.01 -12.70
CA ARG A 66 5.99 16.81 -12.77
C ARG A 66 6.04 17.90 -13.84
N GLN A 67 7.19 18.52 -14.04
CA GLN A 67 7.37 19.56 -15.05
C GLN A 67 7.15 19.01 -16.46
N THR A 68 7.76 17.86 -16.77
CA THR A 68 7.57 17.18 -18.06
C THR A 68 6.11 16.81 -18.30
N LEU A 69 5.40 16.32 -17.28
CA LEU A 69 3.98 15.98 -17.40
C LEU A 69 3.10 17.22 -17.60
N LEU A 70 3.42 18.33 -16.93
CA LEU A 70 2.74 19.61 -17.11
C LEU A 70 2.97 20.20 -18.50
N GLU A 71 4.17 20.04 -19.06
CA GLU A 71 4.48 20.51 -20.40
C GLU A 71 3.63 19.79 -21.46
N TRP A 72 3.58 18.46 -21.41
CA TRP A 72 2.70 17.68 -22.28
C TRP A 72 1.23 18.09 -22.09
N TRP A 73 0.80 18.25 -20.83
CA TRP A 73 -0.55 18.66 -20.47
C TRP A 73 -0.95 20.01 -21.08
N ASN A 74 -0.07 21.00 -21.04
CA ASN A 74 -0.35 22.34 -21.55
C ASN A 74 -0.54 22.33 -23.07
N VAL A 75 0.28 21.56 -23.78
CA VAL A 75 0.15 21.36 -25.24
C VAL A 75 -1.18 20.69 -25.58
N HIS A 76 -1.63 19.74 -24.76
CA HIS A 76 -2.83 18.93 -25.00
C HIS A 76 -4.03 19.34 -24.13
N TYR A 77 -4.07 20.58 -23.63
CA TYR A 77 -5.08 20.98 -22.64
C TYR A 77 -6.53 20.81 -23.13
N LYS A 78 -6.77 20.97 -24.44
CA LYS A 78 -8.10 20.78 -25.05
C LYS A 78 -8.58 19.33 -24.91
N TRP A 79 -7.68 18.36 -25.04
CA TRP A 79 -7.99 16.94 -24.93
C TRP A 79 -6.84 16.19 -24.23
N PRO A 80 -6.76 16.25 -22.89
CA PRO A 80 -5.60 15.78 -22.14
C PRO A 80 -5.68 14.27 -21.84
N TYR A 81 -5.76 13.47 -22.90
CA TYR A 81 -5.80 12.01 -22.85
C TYR A 81 -4.61 11.47 -23.65
N PRO A 82 -3.46 11.21 -23.00
CA PRO A 82 -2.29 10.69 -23.70
C PRO A 82 -2.57 9.30 -24.25
N THR A 83 -2.05 9.01 -25.45
CA THR A 83 -2.09 7.67 -26.04
C THR A 83 -1.17 6.70 -25.29
N GLU A 84 -1.25 5.40 -25.57
CA GLU A 84 -0.32 4.43 -24.98
C GLU A 84 1.14 4.71 -25.35
N ALA A 85 1.38 5.19 -26.58
CA ALA A 85 2.71 5.61 -27.01
C ALA A 85 3.19 6.84 -26.23
N ASP A 86 2.36 7.86 -26.06
CA ASP A 86 2.71 9.05 -25.27
C ASP A 86 3.03 8.68 -23.82
N LYS A 87 2.22 7.80 -23.22
CA LYS A 87 2.46 7.33 -21.85
C LYS A 87 3.79 6.63 -21.70
N LYS A 88 4.21 5.85 -22.71
CA LYS A 88 5.51 5.19 -22.73
C LYS A 88 6.64 6.21 -22.82
N ILE A 89 6.56 7.16 -23.75
CA ILE A 89 7.54 8.24 -23.89
C ILE A 89 7.68 9.04 -22.59
N LEU A 90 6.55 9.40 -21.96
CA LEU A 90 6.53 10.12 -20.68
C LEU A 90 7.09 9.28 -19.52
N ALA A 91 6.82 7.98 -19.50
CA ALA A 91 7.40 7.07 -18.51
C ALA A 91 8.93 7.00 -18.66
N ASP A 92 9.42 6.84 -19.89
CA ASP A 92 10.85 6.78 -20.21
C ASP A 92 11.54 8.10 -19.85
N SER A 93 10.93 9.25 -20.16
CA SER A 93 11.53 10.57 -19.89
C SER A 93 11.52 10.94 -18.41
N THR A 94 10.51 10.50 -17.64
CA THR A 94 10.36 10.87 -16.22
C THR A 94 10.88 9.80 -15.24
N GLY A 95 11.21 8.60 -15.73
CA GLY A 95 11.57 7.46 -14.91
C GLY A 95 10.45 7.01 -13.97
N LEU A 96 9.19 7.27 -14.34
CA LEU A 96 7.99 6.88 -13.62
C LEU A 96 7.34 5.67 -14.27
N ASP A 97 6.67 4.84 -13.47
CA ASP A 97 5.89 3.73 -14.00
C ASP A 97 4.68 4.26 -14.77
N GLN A 98 4.25 3.54 -15.81
CA GLN A 98 3.06 3.90 -16.60
C GLN A 98 1.80 4.07 -15.72
N LYS A 99 1.70 3.31 -14.63
CA LYS A 99 0.63 3.46 -13.62
C LYS A 99 0.67 4.83 -12.92
N GLN A 100 1.87 5.34 -12.60
CA GLN A 100 2.04 6.66 -12.00
C GLN A 100 1.67 7.77 -12.99
N ILE A 101 2.06 7.61 -14.27
CA ILE A 101 1.64 8.50 -15.37
C ILE A 101 0.12 8.55 -15.46
N ASN A 102 -0.55 7.39 -15.57
CA ASN A 102 -2.00 7.28 -15.64
C ASN A 102 -2.70 7.97 -14.45
N ASN A 103 -2.26 7.66 -13.23
CA ASN A 103 -2.81 8.26 -12.02
C ASN A 103 -2.64 9.78 -11.99
N TRP A 104 -1.49 10.27 -12.44
CA TRP A 104 -1.24 11.70 -12.52
C TRP A 104 -2.21 12.37 -13.47
N PHE A 105 -2.38 11.87 -14.70
CA PHE A 105 -3.31 12.46 -15.67
C PHE A 105 -4.77 12.40 -15.24
N ILE A 106 -5.20 11.29 -14.61
CA ILE A 106 -6.55 11.18 -14.04
C ILE A 106 -6.77 12.27 -12.97
N ASN A 107 -5.84 12.40 -12.02
CA ASN A 107 -5.94 13.39 -10.96
C ASN A 107 -5.81 14.83 -11.48
N GLN A 108 -4.97 15.05 -12.49
CA GLN A 108 -4.76 16.34 -13.12
C GLN A 108 -6.03 16.80 -13.83
N ARG A 109 -6.69 15.92 -14.62
CA ARG A 109 -8.02 16.18 -15.20
C ARG A 109 -9.05 16.52 -14.14
N LYS A 110 -9.17 15.68 -13.11
CA LYS A 110 -10.15 15.90 -12.03
C LYS A 110 -10.00 17.27 -11.35
N ARG A 111 -8.77 17.77 -11.19
CA ARG A 111 -8.49 19.02 -10.46
C ARG A 111 -8.47 20.27 -11.34
N HIS A 112 -8.02 20.14 -12.59
CA HIS A 112 -7.62 21.30 -13.39
C HIS A 112 -8.24 21.35 -14.78
N TRP A 113 -8.93 20.30 -15.23
CA TRP A 113 -9.56 20.33 -16.54
C TRP A 113 -10.99 20.82 -16.45
N LYS A 114 -11.23 22.00 -17.05
CA LYS A 114 -12.56 22.55 -17.26
C LYS A 114 -12.83 22.51 -18.76
N PRO A 115 -13.76 21.65 -19.25
CA PRO A 115 -14.16 21.66 -20.65
C PRO A 115 -14.63 23.07 -21.00
N SER A 116 -14.18 23.62 -22.12
CA SER A 116 -14.68 24.90 -22.62
C SER A 116 -16.20 24.83 -22.82
N GLU A 117 -16.88 25.98 -22.75
CA GLU A 117 -18.34 26.11 -22.91
C GLU A 117 -18.86 25.41 -24.20
N SER A 118 -18.06 25.44 -25.27
CA SER A 118 -18.30 24.72 -26.53
C SER A 118 -18.36 23.18 -26.40
N MET A 119 -17.67 22.59 -25.42
CA MET A 119 -17.69 21.16 -25.12
C MET A 119 -18.74 20.80 -24.06
N GLN A 120 -19.20 21.78 -23.26
CA GLN A 120 -20.29 21.59 -22.30
C GLN A 120 -21.64 21.49 -23.00
N PHE A 121 -21.84 22.23 -24.10
CA PHE A 121 -23.07 22.21 -24.88
C PHE A 121 -23.41 20.81 -25.44
N GLY A 122 -22.40 20.03 -25.85
CA GLY A 122 -22.58 18.66 -26.34
C GLY A 122 -23.07 17.67 -25.27
N LEU A 123 -22.91 17.97 -23.98
CA LEU A 123 -23.42 17.14 -22.88
C LEU A 123 -24.81 17.59 -22.38
N MET A 124 -25.26 18.82 -22.68
CA MET A 124 -26.60 19.29 -22.33
C MET A 124 -27.67 18.95 -23.38
N ASN A 125 -27.27 18.54 -24.59
CA ASN A 125 -28.19 18.15 -25.67
C ASN A 125 -28.79 16.74 -25.55
N ASN A 126 -28.65 16.08 -24.39
CA ASN A 126 -29.21 14.75 -24.12
C ASN A 126 -30.13 14.79 -22.89
N GLN A 127 -31.07 15.75 -22.84
CA GLN A 127 -32.22 15.67 -21.95
C GLN A 127 -33.26 14.69 -22.53
N PRO A 128 -33.57 13.56 -21.87
CA PRO A 128 -34.75 12.76 -22.18
C PRO A 128 -35.95 13.45 -21.54
N GLY A 129 -36.57 14.41 -22.23
CA GLY A 129 -37.60 15.25 -21.61
C GLY A 129 -38.50 16.03 -22.55
N GLN A 130 -38.61 15.61 -23.80
CA GLN A 130 -39.62 16.13 -24.73
C GLN A 130 -40.41 14.95 -25.31
N PHE A 131 -41.17 14.27 -24.44
CA PHE A 131 -42.35 13.54 -24.91
C PHE A 131 -43.43 14.60 -25.09
N TYR A 132 -43.76 14.86 -26.35
CA TYR A 132 -44.91 15.64 -26.76
C TYR A 132 -46.16 15.08 -26.06
N SER A 133 -46.88 15.94 -25.35
CA SER A 133 -48.30 15.69 -25.05
C SER A 133 -49.07 16.05 -26.31
N ASP A 134 -49.55 15.02 -27.02
CA ASP A 134 -50.63 15.14 -28.00
C ASP A 134 -51.50 13.88 -27.84
N ASP A 135 -52.64 14.09 -27.17
CA ASP A 135 -54.02 13.59 -27.41
C ASP A 135 -54.84 13.60 -26.10
#